data_AF-A0A916Z1Z0-F1
#
_entry.id   AF-A0A916Z1Z0-F1
#
_cell.length_a   1.000
_cell.length_b   1.000
_cell.length_c   1.000
_cell.angle_alpha   90.00
_cell.angle_beta   90.00
_cell.angle_gamma   90.00
#
_symmetry.space_group_name_H-M   'P 1'
#
loop_
_entity.id
_entity.type
_entity.pdbx_description
1 polymer ?
#
loop_
_entity_poly.entity_id
_entity_poly.type
_entity_poly.pdbx_seq_one_letter_code
_entity_poly.pdbx_strand_id
1 'polypeptide(L)' 'MVLSVRKWVRRITFVLLLSILTLIMYGGCRLAATWIVPSDPYRIPQGHALKVFHPYAVVDDTSLFERLKVFYWYGE' A
#
# COMPACT_ATOMS: atom_id res chain seq x y z
N MET A 1 30.99 -16.11 -35.05
CA MET A 1 30.19 -15.29 -34.10
C MET A 1 30.62 -15.65 -32.67
N VAL A 2 31.54 -14.90 -32.05
CA VAL A 2 32.15 -15.29 -30.75
C VAL A 2 32.13 -14.15 -29.70
N LEU A 3 31.34 -13.09 -29.89
CA LEU A 3 31.49 -11.85 -29.09
C LEU A 3 30.21 -11.27 -28.43
N SER A 4 29.15 -12.05 -28.19
CA SER A 4 28.02 -11.55 -27.37
C SER A 4 27.77 -12.30 -26.06
N VAL A 5 28.39 -13.47 -25.84
CA VAL A 5 28.13 -14.29 -24.63
C VAL A 5 28.44 -13.53 -23.35
N ARG A 6 29.59 -12.85 -23.28
CA ARG A 6 29.98 -12.04 -22.10
C ARG A 6 29.03 -10.86 -21.84
N LYS A 7 28.46 -10.27 -22.90
CA LYS A 7 27.47 -9.19 -22.78
C LYS A 7 26.13 -9.72 -22.30
N TRP A 8 25.70 -10.88 -22.81
CA TRP A 8 24.47 -11.54 -22.40
C TRP A 8 24.53 -12.05 -20.96
N VAL A 9 25.63 -12.63 -20.53
CA VAL A 9 25.83 -13.04 -19.13
C VAL A 9 25.67 -11.84 -18.19
N ARG A 10 26.31 -10.70 -18.49
CA ARG A 10 26.16 -9.48 -17.67
C ARG A 10 24.73 -8.94 -17.64
N ARG A 11 23.99 -9.05 -18.75
CA ARG A 11 22.55 -8.67 -18.80
C ARG A 11 21.70 -9.60 -17.95
N ILE A 12 21.91 -10.91 -18.05
CA ILE A 12 21.18 -11.91 -17.26
C ILE A 12 21.47 -11.71 -15.77
N THR A 13 22.73 -11.54 -15.37
CA THR A 13 23.10 -11.27 -13.98
C THR A 13 22.43 -10.00 -13.45
N PHE A 14 22.37 -8.94 -14.26
CA PHE A 14 21.67 -7.71 -13.88
C PHE A 14 20.16 -7.95 -13.68
N VAL A 15 19.51 -8.63 -14.63
CA VAL A 15 18.07 -8.95 -14.53
C VAL A 15 17.81 -9.81 -13.30
N LEU A 16 18.65 -10.81 -13.05
CA LEU A 16 18.52 -11.70 -11.89
C LEU A 16 18.67 -10.92 -10.58
N LEU A 17 19.66 -10.04 -10.47
CA LEU A 17 19.85 -9.18 -9.30
C LEU A 17 18.66 -8.22 -9.10
N LEU A 18 18.16 -7.62 -10.18
CA LEU A 18 16.98 -6.78 -10.14
C LEU A 18 15.76 -7.57 -9.65
N SER A 19 15.53 -8.78 -10.17
CA SER A 19 14.43 -9.65 -9.75
C SER A 19 14.53 -10.01 -8.26
N ILE A 20 15.73 -10.37 -7.77
CA ILE A 20 15.94 -10.62 -6.33
C ILE A 20 15.58 -9.38 -5.52
N LEU A 21 16.05 -8.21 -5.93
CA LEU A 21 15.77 -6.95 -5.24
C LEU A 21 14.26 -6.66 -5.22
N THR A 22 13.55 -6.88 -6.33
CA THR A 22 12.09 -6.71 -6.41
C THR A 22 11.37 -7.67 -5.45
N LEU A 23 11.79 -8.93 -5.37
CA LEU A 23 11.20 -9.90 -4.44
C LEU A 23 11.43 -9.51 -2.98
N ILE A 24 12.63 -9.03 -2.64
CA ILE A 24 12.95 -8.52 -1.30
C ILE A 24 12.07 -7.31 -0.97
N MET A 25 11.95 -6.35 -1.89
CA MET A 25 11.14 -5.15 -1.68
C MET A 25 9.67 -5.52 -1.49
N TYR A 26 9.12 -6.37 -2.36
CA TYR A 26 7.73 -6.83 -2.26
C TYR A 26 7.47 -7.59 -0.95
N GLY A 27 8.37 -8.51 -0.58
CA GLY A 27 8.31 -9.23 0.69
C GLY A 27 8.36 -8.28 1.90
N GLY A 28 9.24 -7.29 1.86
CA GLY A 28 9.35 -6.24 2.88
C GLY A 28 8.08 -5.42 3.03
N CYS A 29 7.50 -4.95 1.92
CA CYS A 29 6.22 -4.26 1.92
C CYS A 29 5.09 -5.14 2.47
N ARG A 30 5.06 -6.43 2.11
CA ARG A 30 4.06 -7.38 2.63
C ARG A 30 4.20 -7.58 4.14
N LEU A 31 5.42 -7.73 4.64
CA LEU A 31 5.66 -7.80 6.08
C LEU A 31 5.22 -6.50 6.76
N ALA A 32 5.60 -5.33 6.24
CA ALA A 32 5.13 -4.05 6.78
C ALA A 32 3.60 -3.96 6.79
N ALA A 33 2.92 -4.43 5.74
CA ALA A 33 1.46 -4.47 5.69
C ALA A 33 0.86 -5.37 6.78
N THR A 34 1.47 -6.52 7.09
CA THR A 34 1.00 -7.37 8.21
C THR A 34 1.16 -6.71 9.58
N TRP A 35 2.08 -5.76 9.73
CA TRP A 35 2.25 -4.98 10.96
C TRP A 35 1.26 -3.82 11.04
N ILE A 36 0.88 -3.23 9.91
CA ILE A 36 0.02 -2.04 9.84
C ILE A 36 -1.47 -2.42 9.84
N VAL A 37 -1.85 -3.50 9.16
CA VAL A 37 -3.25 -3.91 9.04
C VAL A 37 -3.69 -4.57 10.34
N PRO A 38 -4.73 -4.04 11.03
CA PRO A 38 -5.30 -4.71 12.19
C PRO A 38 -5.76 -6.11 11.78
N SER A 39 -5.42 -7.12 12.58
CA SER A 39 -5.72 -8.53 12.30
C SER A 39 -7.21 -8.84 12.16
N ASP A 40 -8.10 -7.93 12.57
CA ASP A 40 -9.54 -8.15 12.58
C ASP A 40 -10.30 -6.84 12.30
N PRO A 41 -10.34 -6.36 11.03
CA PRO A 41 -10.94 -5.08 10.67
C PRO A 41 -12.47 -5.03 10.87
N TYR A 42 -13.11 -6.19 11.07
CA TYR A 42 -14.55 -6.32 11.31
C TYR A 42 -14.87 -6.88 12.69
N ARG A 43 -13.90 -6.92 13.61
CA ARG A 43 -14.17 -7.36 14.99
C ARG A 43 -15.24 -6.47 15.60
N ILE A 44 -16.31 -7.10 16.08
CA ILE A 44 -17.35 -6.42 16.83
C ILE A 44 -16.67 -5.79 18.06
N PRO A 45 -16.73 -4.46 18.25
CA PRO A 45 -16.04 -3.79 19.34
C PRO A 45 -16.50 -4.40 20.66
N GLN A 46 -15.55 -4.85 21.48
CA GLN A 46 -15.87 -5.35 22.81
C GLN A 46 -15.98 -4.19 23.78
N GLY A 47 -17.19 -3.99 24.28
CA GLY A 47 -17.61 -2.81 25.03
C GLY A 47 -18.91 -2.27 24.45
N HIS A 48 -19.74 -1.62 25.25
CA HIS A 48 -21.01 -1.01 24.85
C HIS A 48 -20.83 0.20 23.90
N ALA A 49 -19.95 0.10 22.91
CA ALA A 49 -19.78 1.09 21.86
C ALA A 49 -20.94 0.98 20.87
N LEU A 50 -22.06 1.59 21.24
CA LEU A 50 -23.12 1.91 20.30
C LEU A 50 -22.51 2.79 19.21
N LYS A 51 -22.64 2.37 17.94
CA LYS A 51 -22.30 3.20 16.79
C LYS A 51 -23.30 4.36 16.74
N VAL A 52 -22.99 5.44 17.45
CA VAL A 52 -23.78 6.66 17.43
C VAL A 52 -23.54 7.32 16.08
N PHE A 53 -24.46 7.07 15.14
CA PHE A 53 -24.56 7.88 13.94
C PHE A 53 -24.99 9.28 14.36
N HIS A 54 -24.04 10.19 14.52
CA HIS A 54 -24.38 11.61 14.54
C HIS A 54 -24.87 11.96 13.13
N PRO A 55 -26.10 12.44 12.94
CA PRO A 55 -26.49 13.07 11.69
C PRO A 55 -25.70 14.37 11.61
N TYR A 56 -24.47 14.29 11.12
CA TYR A 56 -23.75 15.47 10.66
C TYR A 56 -24.57 15.95 9.47
N ALA A 57 -25.38 16.98 9.67
CA ALA A 57 -25.95 17.74 8.57
C ALA A 57 -24.74 18.26 7.80
N VAL A 58 -24.43 17.60 6.68
CA VAL A 58 -23.34 17.96 5.80
C VAL A 58 -23.72 19.28 5.14
N VAL A 59 -23.42 20.38 5.82
CA VAL A 59 -23.17 21.65 5.14
C VAL A 59 -21.77 21.50 4.58
N ASP A 60 -21.68 20.97 3.36
CA ASP A 60 -20.43 20.79 2.63
C ASP A 60 -19.95 22.18 2.16
N ASP A 61 -19.46 23.00 3.09
CA ASP A 61 -18.70 24.23 2.76
C ASP A 61 -17.20 23.92 2.61
N THR A 62 -16.86 22.63 2.52
CA THR A 62 -15.50 22.17 2.33
C THR A 62 -15.18 22.23 0.83
N SER A 63 -14.26 23.11 0.46
CA SER A 63 -13.70 23.19 -0.89
C SER A 63 -13.38 21.79 -1.43
N LEU A 64 -13.78 21.51 -2.67
CA LEU A 64 -13.50 20.25 -3.38
C LEU A 64 -12.01 19.85 -3.32
N PHE A 65 -11.11 20.84 -3.21
CA PHE A 65 -9.67 20.63 -3.07
C PHE A 65 -9.30 19.93 -1.76
N GLU A 66 -9.90 20.31 -0.64
CA GLU A 66 -9.63 19.68 0.66
C GLU A 66 -10.14 18.24 0.68
N ARG A 67 -11.26 17.98 0.00
CA ARG A 67 -11.78 16.61 -0.17
C ARG A 67 -10.86 15.73 -1.01
N LEU A 68 -10.31 16.27 -2.10
CA LEU A 68 -9.31 15.57 -2.94
C LEU A 68 -8.01 15.29 -2.18
N LYS A 69 -7.58 16.21 -1.31
CA LYS A 69 -6.39 16.04 -0.49
C LYS A 69 -6.55 14.91 0.52
N VAL A 70 -7.71 14.82 1.19
CA VAL A 70 -8.04 13.72 2.11
C VAL A 70 -8.09 12.39 1.35
N PHE A 71 -8.76 12.35 0.20
CA PHE A 71 -8.77 11.16 -0.67
C PHE A 71 -7.36 10.70 -1.05
N TYR A 72 -6.47 11.63 -1.43
CA TYR A 72 -5.11 11.28 -1.82
C TYR A 72 -4.24 10.79 -0.64
N TRP A 73 -4.51 11.27 0.59
CA TRP A 73 -3.75 10.88 1.78
C TRP A 73 -4.25 9.60 2.43
N TYR A 74 -5.57 9.41 2.54
CA TYR A 74 -6.16 8.29 3.26
C TYR A 74 -6.66 7.16 2.35
N GLY A 75 -6.81 7.42 1.05
CA GLY A 75 -7.14 6.40 0.06
C GLY A 75 -8.54 5.80 0.18
N GLU A 76 -9.51 6.59 0.65
CA GLU A 76 -10.93 6.21 0.72
C GLU A 76 -11.54 5.96 -0.66
#